data_AF-A0AA51UI37-F1
#
_entry.id   AF-A0AA51UI37-F1
#
_cell.length_a   1.000
_cell.length_b   1.000
_cell.length_c   1.000
_cell.angle_alpha   90.00
_cell.angle_beta   90.00
_cell.angle_gamma   90.00
#
_symmetry.space_group_name_H-M   'P 1'
#
loop_
_entity.id
_entity.type
_entity.pdbx_description
1 polymer ?
#
loop_
_entity_poly.entity_id
_entity_poly.type
_entity_poly.pdbx_seq_one_letter_code
_entity_poly.pdbx_strand_id
1 'polypeptide(L)'
;MKQELVRILRDIFISAGYDMSESFRFDLIAEKDGSKTFIKLSYNPDLEDIRDFKGQVTEGQALYILAGEVTNSFLLNARDIGLTVWTRDDMAVRIGRAILADMEGTTKDLQLLDGLCTKKPASSSVDEVAKEAINAIFGTGSSPHVEEKALEESLASRPPRSPFIPDEKPMEVQYYRPRAAPPSVEMTPEGSYVSEAFDEPEVKTEEEFIQEPLPVLEKPATQEPVVMSLHSPPVNISVDKAYSLAAPHIRGANAAILKFVPFWMYSYSLNVEHRYRSKIIDISGDGSGYLNALNGNQEEMRLQNIQKTVAVPNVEYDVKMPAITEEETTKKLLEDVIEEYTRDLRFDNTQGDAIISEHKRFKPAASDINLSVELVYVPVWEVKGQRNSVEINASSGEVLRNPVDDDVEFV
;
A
#
# COMPACT_ATOMS: atom_id res chain seq x y z
N MET A 1 -2.42 15.02 -4.42
CA MET A 1 -3.76 14.51 -4.81
C MET A 1 -4.95 15.17 -4.09
N LYS A 2 -4.99 15.23 -2.74
CA LYS A 2 -6.13 15.81 -1.98
C LYS A 2 -6.54 17.21 -2.44
N GLN A 3 -5.56 18.08 -2.69
CA GLN A 3 -5.82 19.46 -3.07
C GLN A 3 -6.33 19.64 -4.50
N GLU A 4 -5.98 18.76 -5.43
CA GLU A 4 -6.52 18.79 -6.79
C GLU A 4 -8.00 18.43 -6.80
N LEU A 5 -8.37 17.40 -6.02
CA LEU A 5 -9.75 17.00 -5.87
C LEU A 5 -10.60 18.09 -5.18
N VAL A 6 -10.05 18.75 -4.16
CA VAL A 6 -10.69 19.91 -3.51
C VAL A 6 -10.89 21.07 -4.49
N ARG A 7 -9.93 21.34 -5.38
CA ARG A 7 -10.08 22.36 -6.45
C ARG A 7 -11.19 22.00 -7.43
N ILE A 8 -11.20 20.76 -7.92
CA ILE A 8 -12.25 20.29 -8.84
C ILE A 8 -13.63 20.37 -8.18
N LEU A 9 -13.75 19.93 -6.92
CA LEU A 9 -15.00 20.03 -6.18
C LEU A 9 -15.42 21.49 -5.99
N ARG A 10 -14.50 22.39 -5.67
CA ARG A 10 -14.80 23.82 -5.58
C ARG A 10 -15.39 24.36 -6.87
N ASP A 11 -14.73 24.10 -8.00
CA ASP A 11 -15.17 24.62 -9.30
C ASP A 11 -16.56 24.10 -9.65
N ILE A 12 -16.82 22.81 -9.39
CA ILE A 12 -18.12 22.18 -9.61
C ILE A 12 -19.21 22.80 -8.74
N PHE A 13 -18.95 23.03 -7.46
CA PHE A 13 -19.90 23.65 -6.55
C PHE A 13 -20.17 25.12 -6.93
N ILE A 14 -19.15 25.89 -7.31
CA ILE A 14 -19.30 27.27 -7.78
C ILE A 14 -20.15 27.31 -9.06
N SER A 15 -19.86 26.44 -10.04
CA SER A 15 -20.65 26.34 -11.27
C SER A 15 -22.09 25.95 -11.00
N ALA A 16 -22.33 25.10 -9.99
CA ALA A 16 -23.67 24.74 -9.53
C ALA A 16 -24.37 25.84 -8.70
N GLY A 17 -23.76 27.01 -8.52
CA GLY A 17 -24.34 28.16 -7.81
C GLY A 17 -24.25 28.07 -6.28
N TYR A 18 -23.27 27.34 -5.75
CA TYR A 18 -22.93 27.38 -4.32
C TYR A 18 -21.86 28.44 -4.06
N ASP A 19 -22.02 29.19 -2.97
CA ASP A 19 -20.99 30.04 -2.41
C ASP A 19 -20.01 29.18 -1.59
N MET A 20 -18.75 29.16 -2.02
CA MET A 20 -17.72 28.34 -1.40
C MET A 20 -16.83 29.17 -0.48
N SER A 21 -16.68 28.74 0.77
CA SER A 21 -15.78 29.33 1.76
C SER A 21 -14.74 28.33 2.23
N GLU A 22 -13.52 28.80 2.45
CA GLU A 22 -12.44 28.02 3.06
C GLU A 22 -12.54 28.08 4.59
N SER A 23 -12.18 26.99 5.26
CA SER A 23 -12.14 26.92 6.72
C SER A 23 -10.89 26.19 7.17
N PHE A 24 -10.39 26.55 8.35
CA PHE A 24 -9.29 25.83 8.99
C PHE A 24 -9.73 24.48 9.57
N ARG A 25 -11.03 24.29 9.83
CA ARG A 25 -11.56 23.08 10.49
C ARG A 25 -12.17 22.09 9.50
N PHE A 26 -12.48 22.55 8.29
CA PHE A 26 -13.17 21.79 7.26
C PHE A 26 -12.49 22.03 5.93
N ASP A 27 -12.42 21.02 5.08
CA ASP A 27 -11.75 21.17 3.79
C ASP A 27 -12.49 22.19 2.90
N LEU A 28 -13.84 22.20 2.93
CA LEU A 28 -14.67 23.18 2.23
C LEU A 28 -15.96 23.46 3.01
N ILE A 29 -16.50 24.67 2.84
CA ILE A 29 -17.86 25.02 3.25
C ILE A 29 -18.63 25.47 2.02
N ALA A 30 -19.75 24.83 1.74
CA ALA A 30 -20.65 25.18 0.65
C ALA A 30 -21.94 25.79 1.21
N GLU A 31 -22.34 26.95 0.71
CA GLU A 31 -23.58 27.61 1.07
C GLU A 31 -24.45 27.83 -0.17
N LYS A 32 -25.71 27.41 -0.13
CA LYS A 32 -26.69 27.69 -1.19
C LYS A 32 -28.07 27.82 -0.56
N ASP A 33 -28.83 28.83 -0.99
CA ASP A 33 -30.18 29.10 -0.50
C ASP A 33 -30.28 29.19 1.04
N GLY A 34 -29.24 29.76 1.68
CA GLY A 34 -29.14 29.89 3.14
C GLY A 34 -28.83 28.59 3.91
N SER A 35 -28.61 27.48 3.20
CA SER A 35 -28.21 26.19 3.78
C SER A 35 -26.69 26.01 3.69
N LYS A 36 -26.04 25.86 4.85
CA LYS A 36 -24.60 25.61 4.95
C LYS A 36 -24.30 24.11 5.04
N THR A 37 -23.33 23.69 4.26
CA THR A 37 -22.82 22.31 4.23
C THR A 37 -21.32 22.33 4.46
N PHE A 38 -20.89 21.64 5.50
CA PHE A 38 -19.49 21.46 5.85
C PHE A 38 -19.00 20.18 5.18
N ILE A 39 -17.89 20.28 4.46
CA ILE A 39 -17.36 19.21 3.64
C ILE A 39 -15.98 18.83 4.19
N LYS A 40 -15.80 17.55 4.47
CA LYS A 40 -14.51 16.95 4.83
C LYS A 40 -14.16 15.83 3.86
N LEU A 41 -12.92 15.79 3.43
CA LEU A 41 -12.41 14.85 2.43
C LEU A 41 -11.29 14.01 3.05
N SER A 42 -11.45 12.69 3.00
CA SER A 42 -10.50 11.75 3.61
C SER A 42 -10.15 10.59 2.68
N TYR A 43 -8.87 10.21 2.74
CA TYR A 43 -8.30 9.07 2.00
C TYR A 43 -8.17 7.83 2.89
N ASN A 44 -7.95 8.03 4.19
CA ASN A 44 -7.83 6.98 5.19
C ASN A 44 -8.84 7.24 6.32
N PRO A 45 -10.13 6.97 6.07
CA PRO A 45 -11.19 7.29 7.02
C PRO A 45 -11.19 6.29 8.18
N ASP A 46 -11.33 6.79 9.40
CA ASP A 46 -11.55 5.98 10.59
C ASP A 46 -12.86 6.38 11.32
N LEU A 47 -13.28 5.53 12.26
CA LEU A 47 -14.54 5.72 12.98
C LEU A 47 -14.51 6.88 13.98
N GLU A 48 -13.33 7.27 14.46
CA GLU A 48 -13.17 8.40 15.37
C GLU A 48 -13.30 9.71 14.61
N ASP A 49 -12.70 9.79 13.42
CA ASP A 49 -12.69 10.96 12.54
C ASP A 49 -14.09 11.38 12.08
N ILE A 50 -14.97 10.42 11.77
CA ILE A 50 -16.36 10.72 11.40
C ILE A 50 -17.20 11.19 12.60
N ARG A 51 -16.90 10.71 13.81
CA ARG A 51 -17.58 11.13 15.04
C ARG A 51 -17.14 12.53 15.42
N ASP A 52 -15.84 12.78 15.38
CA ASP A 52 -15.26 14.09 15.65
C ASP A 52 -15.74 15.12 14.63
N PHE A 53 -15.77 14.77 13.35
CA PHE A 53 -16.30 15.64 12.31
C PHE A 53 -17.77 15.97 12.54
N LYS A 54 -18.61 14.96 12.82
CA LYS A 54 -20.02 15.20 13.10
C LYS A 54 -20.21 16.06 14.35
N GLY A 55 -19.44 15.83 15.41
CA GLY A 55 -19.49 16.60 16.65
C GLY A 55 -19.11 18.07 16.48
N GLN A 56 -18.29 18.40 15.48
CA GLN A 56 -17.87 19.77 15.16
C GLN A 56 -18.93 20.56 14.36
N VAL A 57 -19.88 19.89 13.72
CA VAL A 57 -20.92 20.54 12.92
C VAL A 57 -22.17 20.78 13.77
N THR A 58 -22.31 21.99 14.29
CA THR A 58 -23.41 22.39 15.18
C THR A 58 -24.65 22.90 14.43
N GLU A 59 -24.47 23.59 13.30
CA GLU A 59 -25.56 24.21 12.53
C GLU A 59 -25.31 24.07 11.02
N GLY A 60 -25.94 23.07 10.38
CA GLY A 60 -25.82 22.81 8.95
C GLY A 60 -25.75 21.32 8.62
N GLN A 61 -25.50 21.00 7.36
CA GLN A 61 -25.30 19.62 6.90
C GLN A 61 -23.82 19.26 6.96
N ALA A 62 -23.52 18.01 7.35
CA ALA A 62 -22.16 17.47 7.33
C ALA A 62 -22.05 16.49 6.16
N LEU A 63 -21.13 16.78 5.25
CA LEU A 63 -20.79 15.96 4.10
C LEU A 63 -19.37 15.42 4.26
N TYR A 64 -19.23 14.10 4.18
CA TYR A 64 -17.93 13.43 4.24
C TYR A 64 -17.65 12.72 2.93
N ILE A 65 -16.56 13.06 2.26
CA ILE A 65 -16.19 12.55 0.96
C ILE A 65 -15.03 11.55 1.13
N LEU A 66 -15.25 10.32 0.66
CA LEU A 66 -14.31 9.22 0.72
C LEU A 66 -13.58 9.09 -0.61
N ALA A 67 -12.26 9.35 -0.58
CA ALA A 67 -11.40 9.17 -1.75
C ALA A 67 -10.68 7.80 -1.75
N GLY A 68 -10.68 7.07 -0.62
CA GLY A 68 -10.13 5.72 -0.49
C GLY A 68 -11.19 4.62 -0.43
N GLU A 69 -10.74 3.36 -0.41
CA GLU A 69 -11.61 2.20 -0.22
C GLU A 69 -12.07 2.08 1.24
N VAL A 70 -13.35 1.77 1.45
CA VAL A 70 -13.92 1.60 2.78
C VAL A 70 -14.75 0.33 2.90
N THR A 71 -14.77 -0.23 4.10
CA THR A 71 -15.63 -1.37 4.43
C THR A 71 -17.10 -0.96 4.56
N ASN A 72 -18.03 -1.85 4.22
CA ASN A 72 -19.47 -1.59 4.38
C ASN A 72 -19.89 -1.27 5.83
N SER A 73 -19.18 -1.80 6.83
CA SER A 73 -19.41 -1.46 8.24
C SER A 73 -19.17 0.02 8.54
N PHE A 74 -18.21 0.66 7.87
CA PHE A 74 -17.94 2.09 8.02
C PHE A 74 -19.12 2.94 7.52
N LEU A 75 -19.66 2.60 6.33
CA LEU A 75 -20.78 3.32 5.73
C LEU A 75 -22.06 3.21 6.58
N LEU A 76 -22.31 2.05 7.17
CA LEU A 76 -23.44 1.85 8.09
C LEU A 76 -23.30 2.72 9.34
N ASN A 77 -22.11 2.74 9.97
CA ASN A 77 -21.86 3.58 11.14
C ASN A 77 -22.01 5.08 10.85
N ALA A 78 -21.49 5.55 9.72
CA ALA A 78 -21.62 6.96 9.34
C ALA A 78 -23.10 7.36 9.12
N ARG A 79 -23.90 6.46 8.54
CA ARG A 79 -25.33 6.68 8.36
C ARG A 79 -26.07 6.72 9.70
N ASP A 80 -25.73 5.86 10.65
CA ASP A 80 -26.35 5.82 11.98
C ASP A 80 -26.07 7.10 12.78
N ILE A 81 -24.94 7.77 12.51
CA ILE A 81 -24.52 9.05 13.12
C ILE A 81 -25.18 10.25 12.41
N GLY A 82 -25.96 10.03 11.35
CA GLY A 82 -26.62 11.09 10.58
C GLY A 82 -25.63 11.96 9.79
N LEU A 83 -24.58 11.32 9.28
CA LEU A 83 -23.57 11.92 8.39
C LEU A 83 -23.87 11.55 6.94
N THR A 84 -23.89 12.54 6.05
CA THR A 84 -23.98 12.27 4.60
C THR A 84 -22.60 11.89 4.11
N VAL A 85 -22.47 10.72 3.50
CA VAL A 85 -21.19 10.23 2.98
C VAL A 85 -21.26 10.07 1.48
N TRP A 86 -20.26 10.57 0.76
CA TRP A 86 -20.06 10.30 -0.66
C TRP A 86 -18.90 9.32 -0.81
N THR A 87 -19.20 8.17 -1.40
CA THR A 87 -18.17 7.25 -1.88
C THR A 87 -17.54 7.78 -3.18
N ARG A 88 -16.47 7.11 -3.64
CA ARG A 88 -15.86 7.39 -4.94
C ARG A 88 -16.88 7.32 -6.09
N ASP A 89 -17.79 6.35 -6.03
CA ASP A 89 -18.82 6.17 -7.06
C ASP A 89 -19.85 7.30 -7.02
N ASP A 90 -20.31 7.67 -5.81
CA ASP A 90 -21.22 8.82 -5.63
C ASP A 90 -20.58 10.11 -6.16
N MET A 91 -19.31 10.33 -5.82
CA MET A 91 -18.55 11.48 -6.29
C MET A 91 -18.43 11.49 -7.81
N ALA A 92 -18.08 10.36 -8.43
CA ALA A 92 -17.99 10.25 -9.89
C ALA A 92 -19.32 10.58 -10.58
N VAL A 93 -20.45 10.09 -10.04
CA VAL A 93 -21.79 10.39 -10.57
C VAL A 93 -22.13 11.87 -10.43
N ARG A 94 -21.82 12.51 -9.30
CA ARG A 94 -22.11 13.94 -9.06
C ARG A 94 -21.25 14.83 -9.94
N ILE A 95 -19.96 14.51 -10.09
CA ILE A 95 -19.04 15.21 -10.99
C ILE A 95 -19.52 15.07 -12.44
N GLY A 96 -19.84 13.85 -12.88
CA GLY A 96 -20.34 13.60 -14.24
C GLY A 96 -21.61 14.39 -14.54
N ARG A 97 -22.57 14.43 -13.59
CA ARG A 97 -23.78 15.25 -13.71
C ARG A 97 -23.48 16.74 -13.80
N ALA A 98 -22.53 17.23 -13.01
CA ALA A 98 -22.15 18.64 -13.05
C ALA A 98 -21.53 19.03 -14.39
N ILE A 99 -20.66 18.19 -14.95
CA ILE A 99 -20.04 18.42 -16.25
C ILE A 99 -21.09 18.40 -17.37
N LEU A 100 -22.02 17.44 -17.33
CA LEU A 100 -23.11 17.38 -18.32
C LEU A 100 -24.02 18.61 -18.24
N ALA A 101 -24.40 19.03 -17.04
CA ALA A 101 -25.19 20.24 -16.85
C ALA A 101 -24.45 21.50 -17.34
N ASP A 102 -23.11 21.53 -17.24
CA ASP A 102 -22.27 22.62 -17.74
C ASP A 102 -22.30 22.68 -19.27
N MET A 103 -22.20 21.52 -19.93
CA MET A 103 -22.35 21.41 -21.37
C MET A 103 -23.76 21.80 -21.86
N GLU A 104 -24.80 21.53 -21.06
CA GLU A 104 -26.19 21.85 -21.36
C GLU A 104 -26.59 23.29 -20.97
N GLY A 105 -25.74 24.01 -20.24
CA GLY A 105 -26.02 25.36 -19.73
C GLY A 105 -27.03 25.41 -18.58
N THR A 106 -27.31 24.28 -17.92
CA THR A 106 -28.31 24.13 -16.84
C THR A 106 -27.69 24.00 -15.44
N THR A 107 -26.40 24.31 -15.28
CA THR A 107 -25.63 24.13 -14.03
C THR A 107 -26.23 24.79 -12.80
N LYS A 108 -26.83 25.97 -12.94
CA LYS A 108 -27.36 26.74 -11.80
C LYS A 108 -28.54 26.06 -11.10
N ASP A 109 -29.27 25.24 -11.84
CA ASP A 109 -30.41 24.47 -11.33
C ASP A 109 -29.98 23.14 -10.69
N LEU A 110 -28.69 22.81 -10.74
CA LEU A 110 -28.17 21.56 -10.20
C LEU A 110 -28.12 21.60 -8.67
N GLN A 111 -28.83 20.66 -8.05
CA GLN A 111 -28.78 20.42 -6.61
C GLN A 111 -27.80 19.28 -6.33
N LEU A 112 -26.54 19.66 -6.05
CA LEU A 112 -25.45 18.71 -5.82
C LEU A 112 -25.57 17.96 -4.50
N LEU A 113 -26.32 18.49 -3.53
CA LEU A 113 -26.43 17.93 -2.19
C LEU A 113 -27.74 17.18 -1.93
N ASP A 114 -28.62 17.09 -2.93
CA ASP A 114 -29.91 16.46 -2.75
C ASP A 114 -29.79 14.94 -2.53
N GLY A 115 -30.47 14.49 -1.47
CA GLY A 115 -30.44 13.13 -0.94
C GLY A 115 -31.22 12.12 -1.78
N LEU A 116 -30.84 11.91 -3.04
CA LEU A 116 -31.29 10.74 -3.80
C LEU A 116 -30.30 9.59 -3.63
N CYS A 117 -30.31 8.97 -2.46
CA CYS A 117 -29.81 7.59 -2.31
C CYS A 117 -30.64 6.81 -1.27
N THR A 118 -31.95 6.70 -1.53
CA THR A 118 -32.74 5.58 -1.04
C THR A 118 -33.53 4.97 -2.20
N LYS A 119 -32.85 4.27 -3.11
CA LYS A 119 -33.51 3.19 -3.86
C LYS A 119 -32.66 1.93 -3.72
N LYS A 120 -33.30 0.91 -3.12
CA LYS A 120 -32.88 -0.50 -3.15
C LYS A 120 -32.52 -0.90 -4.58
N PRO A 121 -31.66 -1.92 -4.77
CA PRO A 121 -31.33 -2.42 -6.10
C PRO A 121 -32.61 -2.99 -6.73
N ALA A 122 -33.15 -2.26 -7.71
CA ALA A 122 -34.22 -2.76 -8.55
C ALA A 122 -33.58 -3.39 -9.79
N SER A 123 -33.75 -4.71 -9.85
CA SER A 123 -33.52 -5.62 -10.95
C SER A 123 -33.82 -5.08 -12.36
N SER A 124 -32.94 -5.47 -13.28
CA SER A 124 -33.24 -5.94 -14.65
C SER A 124 -33.87 -4.99 -15.69
N SER A 125 -33.51 -3.70 -15.75
CA SER A 125 -33.86 -2.88 -16.94
C SER A 125 -32.76 -1.95 -17.46
N VAL A 126 -31.58 -1.92 -16.84
CA VAL A 126 -30.45 -1.08 -17.30
C VAL A 126 -29.75 -1.71 -18.52
N ASP A 127 -29.90 -3.02 -18.68
CA ASP A 127 -29.26 -3.80 -19.77
C ASP A 127 -29.95 -3.61 -21.13
N GLU A 128 -31.22 -3.21 -21.17
CA GLU A 128 -31.93 -2.91 -22.42
C GLU A 128 -31.58 -1.53 -22.96
N VAL A 129 -31.48 -0.52 -22.09
CA VAL A 129 -31.15 0.86 -22.50
C VAL A 129 -29.68 0.96 -22.94
N ALA A 130 -28.78 0.21 -22.30
CA ALA A 130 -27.39 0.10 -22.72
C ALA A 130 -27.26 -0.64 -24.07
N LYS A 131 -28.06 -1.69 -24.32
CA LYS A 131 -28.08 -2.40 -25.62
C LYS A 131 -28.66 -1.53 -26.73
N GLU A 132 -29.69 -0.73 -26.44
CA GLU A 132 -30.28 0.19 -27.42
C GLU A 132 -29.33 1.34 -27.79
N ALA A 133 -28.58 1.86 -26.82
CA ALA A 133 -27.54 2.87 -27.06
C ALA A 133 -26.34 2.31 -27.86
N ILE A 134 -25.91 1.07 -27.59
CA ILE A 134 -24.85 0.41 -28.36
C ILE A 134 -25.32 0.13 -29.81
N ASN A 135 -26.57 -0.28 -30.00
CA ASN A 135 -27.15 -0.52 -31.34
C ASN A 135 -27.34 0.78 -32.15
N ALA A 136 -27.52 1.92 -31.48
CA ALA A 136 -27.60 3.23 -32.13
C ALA A 136 -26.24 3.79 -32.57
N ILE A 137 -25.16 3.43 -31.85
CA ILE A 137 -23.78 3.89 -32.14
C ILE A 137 -23.09 2.96 -33.15
N PHE A 138 -23.30 1.64 -33.02
CA PHE A 138 -22.83 0.63 -33.96
C PHE A 138 -24.01 0.20 -34.81
N GLY A 139 -24.28 0.93 -35.89
CA GLY A 139 -25.38 0.65 -36.82
C GLY A 139 -25.28 -0.72 -37.49
N THR A 140 -25.63 -1.78 -36.77
CA THR A 140 -25.89 -3.12 -37.33
C THR A 140 -27.39 -3.28 -37.51
N GLY A 141 -27.95 -2.45 -38.40
CA GLY A 141 -29.24 -2.71 -39.00
C GLY A 141 -29.11 -3.95 -39.88
N SER A 142 -29.63 -5.08 -39.42
CA SER A 142 -29.89 -6.22 -40.29
C SER A 142 -31.11 -5.90 -41.14
N SER A 143 -30.94 -5.89 -42.46
CA SER A 143 -32.00 -6.27 -43.40
C SER A 143 -31.38 -6.97 -44.61
N PRO A 144 -32.05 -7.98 -45.19
CA PRO A 144 -31.41 -9.01 -46.01
C PRO A 144 -31.42 -8.67 -47.50
N HIS A 145 -30.62 -9.46 -48.24
CA HIS A 145 -30.58 -9.60 -49.71
C HIS A 145 -29.92 -8.46 -50.51
N VAL A 146 -28.77 -8.70 -51.13
CA VAL A 146 -28.56 -9.17 -52.52
C VAL A 146 -27.05 -9.40 -52.78
N GLU A 147 -26.78 -10.26 -53.75
CA GLU A 147 -25.58 -10.97 -54.22
C GLU A 147 -24.28 -10.21 -54.61
N GLU A 148 -23.22 -11.04 -54.62
CA GLU A 148 -22.10 -11.15 -55.61
C GLU A 148 -20.84 -10.26 -55.56
N LYS A 149 -19.71 -10.96 -55.31
CA LYS A 149 -18.39 -10.93 -55.99
C LYS A 149 -17.62 -9.58 -56.09
N ALA A 150 -16.42 -9.51 -55.49
CA ALA A 150 -15.14 -9.91 -56.11
C ALA A 150 -13.91 -9.25 -55.44
N LEU A 151 -12.76 -9.95 -55.57
CA LEU A 151 -11.34 -9.51 -55.48
C LEU A 151 -10.78 -9.15 -54.08
N GLU A 152 -9.90 -9.96 -53.49
CA GLU A 152 -8.47 -10.17 -53.82
C GLU A 152 -7.69 -8.86 -54.01
N GLU A 153 -6.87 -8.49 -53.03
CA GLU A 153 -5.41 -8.30 -53.17
C GLU A 153 -4.78 -7.62 -51.94
N SER A 154 -3.47 -7.81 -51.79
CA SER A 154 -2.52 -7.08 -50.94
C SER A 154 -2.23 -7.64 -49.54
N LEU A 155 -1.54 -8.78 -49.53
CA LEU A 155 -0.51 -9.09 -48.54
C LEU A 155 0.84 -8.58 -49.05
N ALA A 156 1.51 -7.68 -48.33
CA ALA A 156 2.96 -7.69 -48.12
C ALA A 156 3.44 -6.42 -47.37
N SER A 157 4.11 -6.63 -46.23
CA SER A 157 5.52 -6.27 -45.99
C SER A 157 5.77 -5.85 -44.53
N ARG A 158 6.64 -6.62 -43.87
CA ARG A 158 7.18 -6.37 -42.52
C ARG A 158 8.71 -6.40 -42.64
N PRO A 159 9.46 -5.40 -42.15
CA PRO A 159 10.93 -5.44 -42.21
C PRO A 159 11.54 -6.19 -41.01
N PRO A 160 12.77 -6.73 -41.16
CA PRO A 160 13.37 -7.66 -40.20
C PRO A 160 14.17 -6.97 -39.08
N ARG A 161 14.28 -7.68 -37.94
CA ARG A 161 15.09 -7.36 -36.74
C ARG A 161 16.58 -7.62 -36.97
N SER A 162 17.43 -6.77 -36.41
CA SER A 162 18.90 -6.92 -36.34
C SER A 162 19.36 -7.84 -35.18
N PRO A 163 20.57 -8.44 -35.27
CA PRO A 163 21.05 -9.46 -34.32
C PRO A 163 21.83 -8.87 -33.12
N PHE A 164 21.72 -9.58 -31.99
CA PHE A 164 22.40 -9.35 -30.71
C PHE A 164 23.89 -9.77 -30.75
N ILE A 165 24.73 -9.06 -30.00
CA ILE A 165 26.14 -9.36 -29.70
C ILE A 165 26.23 -9.83 -28.23
N PRO A 166 26.98 -10.89 -27.88
CA PRO A 166 27.21 -11.30 -26.50
C PRO A 166 28.65 -10.98 -26.03
N ASP A 167 28.77 -10.38 -24.85
CA ASP A 167 29.87 -10.47 -23.88
C ASP A 167 29.40 -9.68 -22.64
N GLU A 168 29.67 -10.04 -21.38
CA GLU A 168 30.92 -10.46 -20.75
C GLU A 168 30.57 -11.13 -19.40
N LYS A 169 31.37 -12.10 -18.94
CA LYS A 169 31.20 -12.78 -17.64
C LYS A 169 31.65 -11.90 -16.47
N PRO A 170 30.90 -11.82 -15.36
CA PRO A 170 31.45 -11.37 -14.09
C PRO A 170 31.93 -12.54 -13.21
N MET A 171 32.89 -12.18 -12.35
CA MET A 171 33.70 -12.98 -11.42
C MET A 171 32.93 -13.92 -10.47
N GLU A 172 33.57 -15.06 -10.22
CA GLU A 172 33.20 -16.13 -9.30
C GLU A 172 33.32 -15.69 -7.83
N VAL A 173 32.23 -15.80 -7.06
CA VAL A 173 32.16 -15.49 -5.62
C VAL A 173 32.23 -16.79 -4.80
N GLN A 174 33.11 -16.79 -3.78
CA GLN A 174 33.36 -17.91 -2.89
C GLN A 174 32.22 -18.11 -1.87
N TYR A 175 31.69 -19.34 -1.80
CA TYR A 175 30.77 -19.78 -0.74
C TYR A 175 31.54 -20.26 0.49
N TYR A 176 31.23 -19.76 1.69
CA TYR A 176 31.64 -20.39 2.94
C TYR A 176 30.54 -21.34 3.42
N ARG A 177 30.82 -22.65 3.37
CA ARG A 177 29.95 -23.72 3.91
C ARG A 177 30.64 -24.32 5.14
N PRO A 178 30.08 -24.22 6.36
CA PRO A 178 30.61 -24.94 7.51
C PRO A 178 30.52 -26.45 7.29
N ARG A 179 31.67 -27.12 7.38
CA ARG A 179 31.84 -28.56 7.19
C ARG A 179 31.23 -29.31 8.38
N ALA A 180 30.08 -29.96 8.17
CA ALA A 180 29.58 -30.96 9.09
C ALA A 180 30.54 -32.17 9.11
N ALA A 181 31.04 -32.52 10.28
CA ALA A 181 31.84 -33.73 10.49
C ALA A 181 30.95 -34.97 10.33
N PRO A 182 31.43 -36.05 9.70
CA PRO A 182 30.68 -37.29 9.60
C PRO A 182 30.65 -38.02 10.97
N PRO A 183 29.55 -38.72 11.31
CA PRO A 183 29.45 -39.47 12.55
C PRO A 183 30.41 -40.67 12.54
N SER A 184 31.15 -40.83 13.64
CA SER A 184 32.00 -41.97 13.91
C SER A 184 31.13 -43.21 14.17
N VAL A 185 31.29 -44.21 13.32
CA VAL A 185 30.73 -45.56 13.50
C VAL A 185 31.62 -46.31 14.48
N GLU A 186 31.14 -46.55 15.70
CA GLU A 186 31.76 -47.51 16.62
C GLU A 186 31.25 -48.91 16.28
N MET A 187 32.17 -49.77 15.85
CA MET A 187 31.96 -51.20 15.69
C MET A 187 32.16 -51.90 17.04
N THR A 188 31.11 -52.56 17.54
CA THR A 188 31.21 -53.56 18.60
C THR A 188 31.79 -54.86 18.05
N PRO A 189 32.75 -55.52 18.72
CA PRO A 189 33.10 -56.90 18.42
C PRO A 189 32.34 -57.89 19.30
N GLU A 190 31.94 -58.98 18.67
CA GLU A 190 31.39 -60.19 19.28
C GLU A 190 32.42 -60.87 20.22
N GLY A 191 31.92 -61.43 21.32
CA GLY A 191 32.65 -62.29 22.24
C GLY A 191 31.68 -63.31 22.86
N SER A 192 32.09 -64.57 22.87
CA SER A 192 31.27 -65.78 22.90
C SER A 192 31.42 -66.63 24.18
N TYR A 193 30.50 -67.58 24.39
CA TYR A 193 30.54 -68.80 25.26
C TYR A 193 30.41 -68.60 26.80
N VAL A 194 29.71 -69.40 27.63
CA VAL A 194 28.68 -70.48 27.57
C VAL A 194 28.42 -70.95 29.02
N SER A 195 27.17 -71.36 29.36
CA SER A 195 26.68 -72.29 30.43
C SER A 195 27.01 -72.01 31.92
N GLU A 196 26.24 -72.41 32.95
CA GLU A 196 25.07 -73.29 33.16
C GLU A 196 24.52 -73.09 34.59
N ALA A 197 23.33 -73.66 34.85
CA ALA A 197 22.81 -74.18 36.12
C ALA A 197 21.77 -73.37 36.95
N PHE A 198 20.57 -73.97 36.96
CA PHE A 198 19.45 -74.01 37.90
C PHE A 198 19.70 -73.61 39.37
N ASP A 199 18.76 -72.85 39.95
CA ASP A 199 17.90 -73.32 41.06
C ASP A 199 16.71 -72.35 41.30
N GLU A 200 15.49 -72.89 41.42
CA GLU A 200 14.36 -72.30 42.17
C GLU A 200 14.59 -72.58 43.67
N PRO A 201 14.08 -71.79 44.66
CA PRO A 201 12.64 -71.51 44.80
C PRO A 201 12.22 -70.20 45.55
N GLU A 202 10.90 -69.96 45.51
CA GLU A 202 10.01 -69.37 46.54
C GLU A 202 10.16 -67.92 47.11
N VAL A 203 9.14 -67.12 46.78
CA VAL A 203 8.18 -66.40 47.65
C VAL A 203 8.66 -65.37 48.72
N LYS A 204 8.19 -64.12 48.48
CA LYS A 204 7.89 -62.98 49.38
C LYS A 204 9.06 -62.25 50.04
N THR A 205 9.23 -60.98 49.69
CA THR A 205 9.18 -59.85 50.64
C THR A 205 8.77 -58.59 49.87
N GLU A 206 7.84 -57.84 50.45
CA GLU A 206 7.40 -56.51 50.02
C GLU A 206 8.56 -55.53 50.21
N GLU A 207 9.07 -54.96 49.13
CA GLU A 207 10.02 -53.84 49.17
C GLU A 207 9.53 -52.70 48.27
N GLU A 208 9.77 -51.50 48.77
CA GLU A 208 9.08 -50.27 48.48
C GLU A 208 9.19 -49.82 47.02
N PHE A 209 8.07 -49.29 46.51
CA PHE A 209 7.95 -48.60 45.24
C PHE A 209 8.87 -47.36 45.23
N ILE A 210 10.11 -47.52 44.78
CA ILE A 210 10.90 -46.39 44.27
C ILE A 210 10.43 -46.19 42.83
N GLN A 211 9.65 -45.12 42.62
CA GLN A 211 9.31 -44.66 41.27
C GLN A 211 10.62 -44.36 40.54
N GLU A 212 10.96 -45.18 39.55
CA GLU A 212 11.87 -44.75 38.50
C GLU A 212 11.35 -43.43 37.93
N PRO A 213 12.17 -42.37 37.86
CA PRO A 213 11.75 -41.18 37.15
C PRO A 213 11.58 -41.59 35.67
N LEU A 214 10.35 -41.48 35.18
CA LEU A 214 10.07 -41.47 33.75
C LEU A 214 11.13 -40.59 33.06
N PRO A 215 11.71 -41.02 31.93
CA PRO A 215 12.62 -40.16 31.19
C PRO A 215 11.84 -38.88 30.87
N VAL A 216 12.26 -37.79 31.49
CA VAL A 216 11.79 -36.45 31.15
C VAL A 216 12.13 -36.31 29.68
N LEU A 217 11.09 -36.33 28.84
CA LEU A 217 11.18 -35.99 27.43
C LEU A 217 11.88 -34.63 27.40
N GLU A 218 13.17 -34.63 27.03
CA GLU A 218 13.93 -33.40 26.87
C GLU A 218 13.15 -32.54 25.88
N LYS A 219 12.51 -31.49 26.39
CA LYS A 219 12.04 -30.40 25.54
C LYS A 219 13.27 -29.97 24.74
N PRO A 220 13.17 -29.84 23.40
CA PRO A 220 14.30 -29.39 22.61
C PRO A 220 14.80 -28.10 23.24
N ALA A 221 16.11 -28.06 23.51
CA ALA A 221 16.80 -26.91 24.07
C ALA A 221 16.24 -25.65 23.43
N THR A 222 15.67 -24.75 24.25
CA THR A 222 15.17 -23.46 23.78
C THR A 222 16.39 -22.69 23.33
N GLN A 223 16.70 -22.78 22.04
CA GLN A 223 17.86 -22.14 21.44
C GLN A 223 17.69 -20.64 21.65
N GLU A 224 18.62 -20.04 22.39
CA GLU A 224 18.51 -18.65 22.83
C GLU A 224 18.52 -17.70 21.61
N PRO A 225 17.67 -16.66 21.62
CA PRO A 225 17.64 -15.68 20.52
C PRO A 225 18.95 -14.91 20.44
N VAL A 226 19.44 -14.70 19.22
CA VAL A 226 20.66 -13.92 18.97
C VAL A 226 20.29 -12.43 18.94
N VAL A 227 20.95 -11.61 19.75
CA VAL A 227 20.73 -10.16 19.76
C VAL A 227 21.65 -9.48 18.75
N MET A 228 21.08 -8.81 17.77
CA MET A 228 21.81 -8.05 16.74
C MET A 228 21.69 -6.56 16.99
N SER A 229 22.77 -5.81 16.75
CA SER A 229 22.76 -4.33 16.76
C SER A 229 22.29 -3.80 15.41
N LEU A 230 20.99 -3.96 15.15
CA LEU A 230 20.35 -3.57 13.90
C LEU A 230 19.13 -2.70 14.22
N HIS A 231 19.00 -1.56 13.54
CA HIS A 231 17.86 -0.67 13.74
C HIS A 231 16.63 -1.27 13.05
N SER A 232 15.74 -1.90 13.81
CA SER A 232 14.71 -2.78 13.27
C SER A 232 13.52 -2.92 14.23
N PRO A 233 12.28 -3.09 13.72
CA PRO A 233 11.17 -3.55 14.56
C PRO A 233 11.38 -5.01 15.00
N PRO A 234 10.71 -5.46 16.08
CA PRO A 234 10.86 -6.82 16.57
C PRO A 234 10.32 -7.86 15.60
N VAL A 235 10.91 -9.06 15.64
CA VAL A 235 10.38 -10.24 14.95
C VAL A 235 9.28 -10.85 15.81
N ASN A 236 8.02 -10.58 15.45
CA ASN A 236 6.84 -11.03 16.20
C ASN A 236 6.22 -12.32 15.61
N ILE A 237 6.55 -12.63 14.36
CA ILE A 237 6.00 -13.76 13.63
C ILE A 237 7.02 -14.90 13.64
N SER A 238 6.66 -16.03 14.21
CA SER A 238 7.43 -17.28 14.15
C SER A 238 7.37 -17.91 12.76
N VAL A 239 8.36 -18.74 12.42
CA VAL A 239 8.41 -19.47 11.15
C VAL A 239 7.15 -20.28 10.85
N ASP A 240 6.59 -20.99 11.84
CA ASP A 240 5.35 -21.78 11.67
C ASP A 240 4.13 -20.91 11.31
N LYS A 241 4.11 -19.70 11.88
CA LYS A 241 3.06 -18.71 11.61
C LYS A 241 3.27 -18.09 10.23
N ALA A 242 4.51 -17.86 9.81
CA ALA A 242 4.82 -17.44 8.45
C ALA A 242 4.35 -18.47 7.41
N TYR A 243 4.59 -19.77 7.63
CA TYR A 243 4.03 -20.84 6.79
C TYR A 243 2.50 -20.83 6.75
N SER A 244 1.86 -20.64 7.90
CA SER A 244 0.39 -20.57 7.98
C SER A 244 -0.19 -19.38 7.21
N LEU A 245 0.50 -18.22 7.27
CA LEU A 245 0.13 -17.01 6.54
C LEU A 245 0.42 -17.12 5.04
N ALA A 246 1.45 -17.87 4.64
CA ALA A 246 1.79 -18.09 3.24
C ALA A 246 0.90 -19.14 2.55
N ALA A 247 0.32 -20.10 3.29
CA ALA A 247 -0.45 -21.22 2.75
C ALA A 247 -1.59 -20.84 1.77
N PRO A 248 -2.33 -19.72 1.93
CA PRO A 248 -3.34 -19.28 0.95
C PRO A 248 -2.75 -18.80 -0.38
N HIS A 249 -1.46 -18.45 -0.40
CA HIS A 249 -0.81 -17.75 -1.51
C HIS A 249 0.19 -18.64 -2.29
N ILE A 250 0.73 -19.69 -1.66
CA ILE A 250 1.68 -20.62 -2.28
C ILE A 250 1.27 -22.08 -2.08
N ARG A 251 1.69 -22.94 -3.01
CA ARG A 251 1.55 -24.40 -2.86
C ARG A 251 2.88 -25.04 -2.51
N GLY A 252 2.85 -25.98 -1.57
CA GLY A 252 4.00 -26.80 -1.21
C GLY A 252 5.16 -25.98 -0.64
N ALA A 253 4.89 -25.19 0.40
CA ALA A 253 5.91 -24.43 1.08
C ALA A 253 7.01 -25.38 1.61
N ASN A 254 8.25 -25.14 1.21
CA ASN A 254 9.37 -26.05 1.48
C ASN A 254 10.53 -25.39 2.24
N ALA A 255 10.63 -24.06 2.20
CA ALA A 255 11.65 -23.30 2.90
C ALA A 255 11.10 -21.93 3.31
N ALA A 256 11.64 -21.38 4.40
CA ALA A 256 11.39 -20.03 4.85
C ALA A 256 12.69 -19.43 5.35
N ILE A 257 13.03 -18.23 4.89
CA ILE A 257 14.26 -17.51 5.24
C ILE A 257 13.86 -16.14 5.80
N LEU A 258 14.48 -15.74 6.91
CA LEU A 258 14.25 -14.42 7.50
C LEU A 258 15.22 -13.41 6.87
N LYS A 259 14.71 -12.45 6.11
CA LYS A 259 15.51 -11.37 5.52
C LYS A 259 15.34 -10.09 6.33
N PHE A 260 16.42 -9.38 6.59
CA PHE A 260 16.41 -8.01 7.07
C PHE A 260 16.67 -7.09 5.89
N VAL A 261 15.61 -6.44 5.41
CA VAL A 261 15.63 -5.62 4.21
C VAL A 261 15.80 -4.15 4.61
N PRO A 262 16.76 -3.41 4.03
CA PRO A 262 16.98 -2.01 4.34
C PRO A 262 15.92 -1.10 3.70
N PHE A 263 15.34 -0.21 4.49
CA PHE A 263 14.44 0.85 4.07
C PHE A 263 14.92 2.19 4.62
N TRP A 264 14.84 3.23 3.80
CA TRP A 264 14.96 4.62 4.24
C TRP A 264 13.61 5.09 4.74
N MET A 265 13.47 5.17 6.06
CA MET A 265 12.34 5.83 6.70
C MET A 265 12.57 7.33 6.61
N TYR A 266 11.58 8.07 6.10
CA TYR A 266 11.70 9.52 6.02
C TYR A 266 10.47 10.22 6.57
N SER A 267 10.69 11.42 7.08
CA SER A 267 9.64 12.38 7.42
C SER A 267 10.07 13.77 6.98
N TYR A 268 9.14 14.54 6.45
CA TYR A 268 9.39 15.91 6.04
C TYR A 268 8.32 16.85 6.58
N SER A 269 8.72 18.10 6.78
CA SER A 269 7.80 19.21 7.02
C SER A 269 8.34 20.46 6.32
N LEU A 270 7.43 21.23 5.73
CA LEU A 270 7.74 22.53 5.15
C LEU A 270 6.67 23.54 5.53
N ASN A 271 7.11 24.78 5.75
CA ASN A 271 6.22 25.92 5.96
C ASN A 271 6.93 27.17 5.46
N VAL A 272 6.53 27.63 4.27
CA VAL A 272 7.18 28.70 3.54
C VAL A 272 6.16 29.73 3.11
N GLU A 273 6.42 30.99 3.44
CA GLU A 273 5.63 32.11 2.96
C GLU A 273 6.41 32.86 1.87
N HIS A 274 5.88 32.90 0.65
CA HIS A 274 6.40 33.75 -0.41
C HIS A 274 5.58 35.04 -0.52
N ARG A 275 6.25 36.18 -0.40
CA ARG A 275 5.63 37.48 -0.69
C ARG A 275 5.85 37.85 -2.14
N TYR A 276 4.75 38.04 -2.88
CA TYR A 276 4.80 38.56 -4.24
C TYR A 276 3.82 39.71 -4.44
N ARG A 277 4.36 40.90 -4.71
CA ARG A 277 3.60 42.17 -4.74
C ARG A 277 2.85 42.39 -3.42
N SER A 278 1.52 42.45 -3.47
CA SER A 278 0.64 42.59 -2.30
C SER A 278 0.02 41.26 -1.83
N LYS A 279 0.45 40.13 -2.40
CA LYS A 279 -0.08 38.80 -2.06
C LYS A 279 0.96 37.97 -1.31
N ILE A 280 0.49 37.20 -0.34
CA ILE A 280 1.27 36.21 0.39
C ILE A 280 0.84 34.84 -0.15
N ILE A 281 1.81 33.99 -0.45
CA ILE A 281 1.61 32.64 -0.97
C ILE A 281 2.21 31.68 0.05
N ASP A 282 1.36 30.95 0.75
CA ASP A 282 1.78 30.00 1.76
C ASP A 282 1.90 28.60 1.14
N ILE A 283 3.06 28.00 1.31
CA ILE A 283 3.38 26.63 0.89
C ILE A 283 3.74 25.87 2.16
N SER A 284 2.79 25.09 2.66
CA SER A 284 2.98 24.23 3.82
C SER A 284 2.55 22.80 3.52
N GLY A 285 3.20 21.87 4.20
CA GLY A 285 2.91 20.45 4.10
C GLY A 285 3.86 19.61 4.91
N ASP A 286 3.43 18.39 5.19
CA ASP A 286 4.18 17.40 5.94
C ASP A 286 3.84 16.01 5.40
N GLY A 287 4.75 15.07 5.62
CA GLY A 287 4.58 13.71 5.17
C GLY A 287 5.63 12.77 5.74
N SER A 288 5.36 11.48 5.67
CA SER A 288 6.29 10.43 6.06
C SER A 288 6.10 9.20 5.20
N GLY A 289 7.15 8.41 5.03
CA GLY A 289 7.08 7.18 4.26
C GLY A 289 8.31 6.31 4.41
N TYR A 290 8.32 5.22 3.64
CA TYR A 290 9.42 4.28 3.58
C TYR A 290 9.82 4.09 2.12
N LEU A 291 11.11 4.18 1.86
CA LEU A 291 11.70 3.92 0.56
C LEU A 291 12.56 2.67 0.65
N ASN A 292 12.27 1.64 -0.13
CA ASN A 292 13.10 0.45 -0.18
C ASN A 292 14.51 0.82 -0.67
N ALA A 293 15.53 0.54 0.12
CA ALA A 293 16.91 0.91 -0.19
C ALA A 293 17.57 -0.05 -1.21
N LEU A 294 16.90 -1.14 -1.60
CA LEU A 294 17.36 -2.08 -2.63
C LEU A 294 16.92 -1.64 -4.03
N ASN A 295 15.64 -1.32 -4.21
CA ASN A 295 15.05 -1.01 -5.53
C ASN A 295 14.49 0.41 -5.67
N GLY A 296 14.44 1.20 -4.58
CA GLY A 296 13.97 2.58 -4.61
C GLY A 296 12.46 2.74 -4.73
N ASN A 297 11.69 1.65 -4.51
CA ASN A 297 10.23 1.68 -4.48
C ASN A 297 9.73 2.26 -3.15
N GLN A 298 8.67 3.06 -3.22
CA GLN A 298 8.00 3.59 -2.04
C GLN A 298 7.00 2.55 -1.52
N GLU A 299 7.02 2.28 -0.22
CA GLU A 299 6.13 1.32 0.42
C GLU A 299 5.34 1.98 1.55
N GLU A 300 4.05 1.71 1.60
CA GLU A 300 3.18 2.12 2.71
C GLU A 300 3.20 1.04 3.79
N MET A 301 4.12 1.16 4.75
CA MET A 301 4.21 0.26 5.89
C MET A 301 3.92 0.98 7.22
N ARG A 302 3.43 0.22 8.20
CA ARG A 302 3.28 0.71 9.58
C ARG A 302 4.26 -0.01 10.49
N LEU A 303 5.49 0.49 10.55
CA LEU A 303 6.48 -0.04 11.49
C LEU A 303 6.21 0.52 12.89
N GLN A 304 6.21 -0.36 13.88
CA GLN A 304 6.06 -0.01 15.29
C GLN A 304 7.26 -0.52 16.08
N ASN A 305 7.59 0.18 17.17
CA ASN A 305 8.64 -0.22 18.11
C ASN A 305 9.99 -0.49 17.43
N ILE A 306 10.44 0.42 16.57
CA ILE A 306 11.78 0.34 15.97
C ILE A 306 12.81 0.51 17.10
N GLN A 307 13.69 -0.48 17.24
CA GLN A 307 14.71 -0.52 18.29
C GLN A 307 16.09 -0.56 17.65
N LYS A 308 17.12 -0.09 18.38
CA LYS A 308 18.53 -0.15 17.93
C LYS A 308 19.10 -1.57 17.91
N THR A 309 18.40 -2.50 18.53
CA THR A 309 18.77 -3.91 18.61
C THR A 309 17.54 -4.77 18.34
N VAL A 310 17.73 -5.91 17.70
CA VAL A 310 16.67 -6.88 17.43
C VAL A 310 17.08 -8.26 17.92
N ALA A 311 16.13 -8.96 18.57
CA ALA A 311 16.28 -10.36 18.91
C ALA A 311 15.87 -11.20 17.70
N VAL A 312 16.84 -11.90 17.10
CA VAL A 312 16.61 -12.77 15.96
C VAL A 312 16.38 -14.19 16.48
N PRO A 313 15.28 -14.85 16.09
CA PRO A 313 15.07 -16.26 16.36
C PRO A 313 16.25 -17.09 15.83
N ASN A 314 16.50 -18.27 16.40
CA ASN A 314 17.56 -19.15 15.90
C ASN A 314 17.15 -19.84 14.59
N VAL A 315 17.10 -19.06 13.52
CA VAL A 315 16.69 -19.44 12.17
C VAL A 315 17.74 -18.96 11.19
N GLU A 316 17.74 -19.51 9.99
CA GLU A 316 18.55 -18.95 8.90
C GLU A 316 18.04 -17.55 8.57
N TYR A 317 18.96 -16.58 8.59
CA TYR A 317 18.65 -15.19 8.31
C TYR A 317 19.66 -14.58 7.34
N ASP A 318 19.21 -13.59 6.58
CA ASP A 318 20.02 -12.80 5.66
C ASP A 318 19.83 -11.31 5.98
N VAL A 319 20.92 -10.53 5.95
CA VAL A 319 20.87 -9.08 6.16
C VAL A 319 21.33 -8.41 4.88
N LYS A 320 20.39 -7.80 4.17
CA LYS A 320 20.66 -7.16 2.88
C LYS A 320 21.30 -5.80 3.10
N MET A 321 22.26 -5.43 2.26
CA MET A 321 22.86 -4.09 2.32
C MET A 321 22.07 -3.11 1.45
N PRO A 322 21.92 -1.83 1.87
CA PRO A 322 21.27 -0.83 1.04
C PRO A 322 22.06 -0.66 -0.26
N ALA A 323 21.36 -0.72 -1.39
CA ALA A 323 21.92 -0.45 -2.71
C ALA A 323 21.95 1.07 -2.99
N ILE A 324 20.96 1.79 -2.48
CA ILE A 324 20.82 3.25 -2.61
C ILE A 324 21.33 3.91 -1.33
N THR A 325 22.17 4.93 -1.49
CA THR A 325 22.75 5.67 -0.36
C THR A 325 21.76 6.66 0.29
N GLU A 326 22.08 7.10 1.51
CA GLU A 326 21.30 8.13 2.21
C GLU A 326 21.31 9.45 1.43
N GLU A 327 22.46 9.83 0.86
CA GLU A 327 22.63 11.08 0.11
C GLU A 327 21.79 11.10 -1.17
N GLU A 328 21.82 10.01 -1.94
CA GLU A 328 21.00 9.85 -3.15
C GLU A 328 19.50 9.86 -2.81
N THR A 329 19.13 9.17 -1.74
CA THR A 329 17.74 9.12 -1.25
C THR A 329 17.28 10.49 -0.80
N THR A 330 18.08 11.19 0.00
CA THR A 330 17.79 12.54 0.49
C THR A 330 17.61 13.50 -0.68
N LYS A 331 18.49 13.44 -1.68
CA LYS A 331 18.38 14.26 -2.88
C LYS A 331 17.09 13.96 -3.66
N LYS A 332 16.78 12.68 -3.90
CA LYS A 332 15.56 12.26 -4.59
C LYS A 332 14.30 12.73 -3.84
N LEU A 333 14.23 12.50 -2.54
CA LEU A 333 13.10 12.92 -1.71
C LEU A 333 12.94 14.45 -1.67
N LEU A 334 14.05 15.21 -1.62
CA LEU A 334 13.98 16.67 -1.71
C LEU A 334 13.44 17.12 -3.07
N GLU A 335 13.91 16.52 -4.17
CA GLU A 335 13.41 16.82 -5.52
C GLU A 335 11.91 16.52 -5.63
N ASP A 336 11.48 15.35 -5.17
CA ASP A 336 10.07 14.92 -5.17
C ASP A 336 9.18 15.88 -4.35
N VAL A 337 9.62 16.27 -3.13
CA VAL A 337 8.88 17.21 -2.27
C VAL A 337 8.86 18.62 -2.88
N ILE A 338 9.97 19.10 -3.46
CA ILE A 338 9.99 20.41 -4.11
C ILE A 338 9.01 20.44 -5.29
N GLU A 339 8.97 19.37 -6.09
CA GLU A 339 8.05 19.26 -7.23
C GLU A 339 6.59 19.20 -6.76
N GLU A 340 6.27 18.35 -5.78
CA GLU A 340 4.91 18.19 -5.24
C GLU A 340 4.34 19.51 -4.70
N TYR A 341 5.18 20.31 -4.04
CA TYR A 341 4.77 21.59 -3.43
C TYR A 341 5.00 22.80 -4.33
N THR A 342 5.45 22.62 -5.58
CA THR A 342 5.56 23.70 -6.55
C THR A 342 4.16 24.18 -6.99
N ARG A 343 3.94 25.50 -6.95
CA ARG A 343 2.68 26.16 -7.35
C ARG A 343 2.88 27.09 -8.51
N ASP A 344 2.09 26.90 -9.55
CA ASP A 344 1.93 27.85 -10.64
C ASP A 344 0.74 28.76 -10.35
N LEU A 345 1.00 30.07 -10.23
CA LEU A 345 -0.01 31.09 -9.94
C LEU A 345 -0.06 32.15 -11.03
N ARG A 346 -1.27 32.50 -11.43
CA ARG A 346 -1.56 33.56 -12.40
C ARG A 346 -1.95 34.85 -11.66
N PHE A 347 -1.36 35.95 -12.08
CA PHE A 347 -1.63 37.28 -11.58
C PHE A 347 -2.11 38.14 -12.73
N ASP A 348 -3.40 38.47 -12.73
CA ASP A 348 -3.94 39.45 -13.65
C ASP A 348 -3.80 40.85 -13.04
N ASN A 349 -3.35 41.81 -13.85
CA ASN A 349 -3.28 43.21 -13.49
C ASN A 349 -3.91 44.04 -14.60
N THR A 350 -4.78 44.98 -14.22
CA THR A 350 -5.47 45.85 -15.18
C THR A 350 -4.72 47.18 -15.27
N GLN A 351 -4.32 47.57 -16.49
CA GLN A 351 -3.68 48.85 -16.75
C GLN A 351 -4.45 49.58 -17.87
N GLY A 352 -5.28 50.56 -17.47
CA GLY A 352 -6.24 51.18 -18.38
C GLY A 352 -7.34 50.19 -18.78
N ASP A 353 -7.58 50.03 -20.08
CA ASP A 353 -8.55 49.06 -20.64
C ASP A 353 -7.92 47.69 -20.98
N ALA A 354 -6.63 47.49 -20.69
CA ALA A 354 -5.92 46.24 -20.96
C ALA A 354 -5.75 45.40 -19.69
N ILE A 355 -5.97 44.08 -19.81
CA ILE A 355 -5.67 43.09 -18.76
C ILE A 355 -4.36 42.39 -19.12
N ILE A 356 -3.35 42.52 -18.27
CA ILE A 356 -2.06 41.83 -18.40
C ILE A 356 -2.08 40.65 -17.45
N SER A 357 -1.97 39.44 -18.00
CA SER A 357 -1.78 38.21 -17.24
C SER A 357 -0.30 37.87 -17.10
N GLU A 358 0.16 37.64 -15.87
CA GLU A 358 1.49 37.15 -15.55
C GLU A 358 1.41 35.78 -14.88
N HIS A 359 2.19 34.81 -15.36
CA HIS A 359 2.28 33.49 -14.75
C HIS A 359 3.60 33.39 -13.96
N LYS A 360 3.52 33.01 -12.68
CA LYS A 360 4.69 32.86 -11.82
C LYS A 360 4.64 31.55 -11.05
N ARG A 361 5.77 30.83 -11.09
CA ARG A 361 6.01 29.59 -10.36
C ARG A 361 6.66 29.89 -9.01
N PHE A 362 6.10 29.33 -7.95
CA PHE A 362 6.64 29.36 -6.60
C PHE A 362 7.02 27.94 -6.20
N LYS A 363 8.26 27.75 -5.77
CA LYS A 363 8.78 26.46 -5.32
C LYS A 363 9.51 26.65 -4.00
N PRO A 364 9.35 25.74 -3.04
CA PRO A 364 10.14 25.78 -1.81
C PRO A 364 11.62 25.59 -2.15
N ALA A 365 12.52 26.23 -1.39
CA ALA A 365 13.94 25.91 -1.47
C ALA A 365 14.22 24.64 -0.65
N ALA A 366 15.30 23.91 -0.99
CA ALA A 366 15.73 22.76 -0.21
C ALA A 366 16.02 23.10 1.26
N SER A 367 16.45 24.34 1.54
CA SER A 367 16.66 24.85 2.90
C SER A 367 15.37 25.04 3.70
N ASP A 368 14.23 25.14 3.03
CA ASP A 368 12.94 25.40 3.66
C ASP A 368 12.22 24.10 4.05
N ILE A 369 12.76 22.95 3.64
CA ILE A 369 12.23 21.62 3.89
C ILE A 369 13.05 20.99 5.01
N ASN A 370 12.40 20.71 6.13
CA ASN A 370 12.99 19.91 7.20
C ASN A 370 12.74 18.44 6.88
N LEU A 371 13.75 17.75 6.33
CA LEU A 371 13.71 16.34 5.96
C LEU A 371 14.60 15.54 6.92
N SER A 372 14.03 14.51 7.54
CA SER A 372 14.74 13.51 8.32
C SER A 372 14.70 12.19 7.58
N VAL A 373 15.86 11.55 7.37
CA VAL A 373 15.99 10.24 6.73
C VAL A 373 16.76 9.33 7.70
N GLU A 374 16.28 8.10 7.89
CA GLU A 374 16.90 7.13 8.79
C GLU A 374 16.83 5.73 8.18
N LEU A 375 17.93 4.98 8.27
CA LEU A 375 17.97 3.59 7.83
C LEU A 375 17.29 2.68 8.86
N VAL A 376 16.32 1.90 8.40
CA VAL A 376 15.61 0.91 9.20
C VAL A 376 15.60 -0.42 8.44
N TYR A 377 15.91 -1.50 9.13
CA TYR A 377 15.85 -2.85 8.59
C TYR A 377 14.51 -3.48 8.92
N VAL A 378 13.70 -3.78 7.91
CA VAL A 378 12.43 -4.45 8.08
C VAL A 378 12.66 -5.96 8.05
N PRO A 379 12.27 -6.72 9.09
CA PRO A 379 12.34 -8.16 9.06
C PRO A 379 11.20 -8.71 8.20
N VAL A 380 11.54 -9.55 7.23
CA VAL A 380 10.63 -10.11 6.23
C VAL A 380 10.87 -11.60 6.14
N TRP A 381 9.81 -12.39 6.30
CA TRP A 381 9.83 -13.81 5.97
C TRP A 381 9.63 -13.99 4.48
N GLU A 382 10.62 -14.56 3.80
CA GLU A 382 10.44 -15.10 2.46
C GLU A 382 10.10 -16.57 2.58
N VAL A 383 8.86 -16.95 2.26
CA VAL A 383 8.42 -18.34 2.24
C VAL A 383 8.42 -18.83 0.79
N LYS A 384 9.26 -19.81 0.49
CA LYS A 384 9.37 -20.41 -0.84
C LYS A 384 8.37 -21.54 -1.00
N GLY A 385 7.59 -21.47 -2.06
CA GLY A 385 6.72 -22.53 -2.54
C GLY A 385 7.29 -23.23 -3.78
N GLN A 386 6.50 -24.12 -4.36
CA GLN A 386 6.95 -24.92 -5.50
C GLN A 386 7.17 -24.11 -6.79
N ARG A 387 6.51 -22.95 -6.94
CA ARG A 387 6.58 -22.11 -8.16
C ARG A 387 6.78 -20.61 -7.90
N ASN A 388 6.53 -20.16 -6.68
CA ASN A 388 6.56 -18.76 -6.28
C ASN A 388 6.98 -18.67 -4.81
N SER A 389 7.49 -17.51 -4.41
CA SER A 389 7.71 -17.13 -3.02
C SER A 389 6.66 -16.11 -2.57
N VAL A 390 6.49 -15.98 -1.27
CA VAL A 390 5.66 -14.95 -0.64
C VAL A 390 6.44 -14.28 0.46
N GLU A 391 6.37 -12.96 0.49
CA GLU A 391 7.06 -12.12 1.44
C GLU A 391 6.08 -11.59 2.49
N ILE A 392 6.41 -11.80 3.75
CA ILE A 392 5.56 -11.46 4.89
C ILE A 392 6.37 -10.61 5.84
N ASN A 393 5.87 -9.43 6.18
CA ASN A 393 6.49 -8.61 7.22
C ASN A 393 6.47 -9.39 8.56
N ALA A 394 7.65 -9.69 9.11
CA ALA A 394 7.78 -10.50 10.31
C ALA A 394 7.43 -9.74 11.60
N SER A 395 7.25 -8.42 11.52
CA SER A 395 6.80 -7.58 12.65
C SER A 395 5.27 -7.42 12.70
N SER A 396 4.61 -7.20 11.55
CA SER A 396 3.16 -7.00 11.47
C SER A 396 2.37 -8.26 11.07
N GLY A 397 3.00 -9.17 10.32
CA GLY A 397 2.34 -10.32 9.69
C GLY A 397 1.62 -10.00 8.37
N GLU A 398 1.79 -8.79 7.85
CA GLU A 398 1.19 -8.38 6.57
C GLU A 398 1.97 -8.98 5.39
N VAL A 399 1.23 -9.47 4.39
CA VAL A 399 1.81 -9.94 3.12
C VAL A 399 2.18 -8.72 2.29
N LEU A 400 3.44 -8.64 1.87
CA LEU A 400 3.95 -7.54 1.06
C LEU A 400 3.45 -7.67 -0.38
N ARG A 401 3.05 -6.55 -0.98
CA ARG A 401 2.47 -6.51 -2.34
C ARG A 401 3.53 -6.39 -3.42
N ASN A 402 4.59 -5.66 -3.11
CA ASN A 402 5.73 -5.46 -3.98
C ASN A 402 6.88 -6.36 -3.51
N PRO A 403 7.65 -6.95 -4.44
CA PRO A 403 8.85 -7.66 -4.06
C PRO A 403 9.84 -6.70 -3.39
N VAL A 404 10.36 -7.12 -2.24
CA VAL A 404 11.35 -6.34 -1.49
C VAL A 404 12.75 -6.44 -2.08
N ASP A 405 12.99 -7.46 -2.89
CA ASP A 405 14.28 -7.77 -3.49
C ASP A 405 14.12 -8.01 -5.01
N ASP A 406 15.12 -7.61 -5.78
CA ASP A 406 15.17 -7.78 -7.24
C ASP A 406 15.90 -9.07 -7.64
N ASP A 407 16.31 -9.90 -6.67
CA ASP A 407 16.91 -11.21 -6.88
C ASP A 407 16.00 -12.07 -7.78
N VAL A 408 16.32 -12.11 -9.08
CA VAL A 408 15.68 -12.98 -10.05
C VAL A 408 16.10 -14.41 -9.74
N GLU A 409 15.33 -15.11 -8.92
CA GLU A 409 15.47 -16.56 -8.78
C GLU A 409 14.99 -17.19 -10.10
N PHE A 410 15.95 -17.53 -10.97
CA PHE A 410 15.66 -18.31 -12.17
C PHE A 410 15.15 -19.70 -11.73
N VAL A 411 13.86 -19.95 -11.97
CA VAL A 411 13.18 -21.24 -11.78
C VAL A 411 13.52 -22.22 -12.89
#